data_AF-A0A3B4XQU6-F1
#
_entry.id   AF-A0A3B4XQU6-F1
#
_cell.length_a   1.000
_cell.length_b   1.000
_cell.length_c   1.000
_cell.angle_alpha   90.00
_cell.angle_beta   90.00
_cell.angle_gamma   90.00
#
_symmetry.space_group_name_H-M   'P 1'
#
loop_
_entity.id
_entity.type
_entity.pdbx_description
1 polymer ?
#
loop_
_entity_poly.entity_id
_entity_poly.type
_entity_poly.pdbx_seq_one_letter_code
_entity_poly.pdbx_strand_id
1 'polypeptide(L)'
;MVFLWDAKYDPASGRRYTPPSTTLASGGKMAEALPLGAQEAGSGAALVGKLRLADRGMVEVISDHPGELVKTDSPNFLCSVLPTHWRCNKTLPIAFKVVTLGDIPDGTLVTVMAGNDENYSAELRNATAALKNQVARFNDLRFVGRSGRGKSFTLTITVFTNPPQVATYQRAIKITVDGPREPRREL
;
A
#
# COMPACT_ATOMS: atom_id res chain seq x y z
N MET A 1 20.83 -20.92 55.45
CA MET A 1 19.84 -19.98 54.87
C MET A 1 19.59 -20.42 53.44
N VAL A 2 18.40 -20.92 53.15
CA VAL A 2 18.04 -21.58 51.87
C VAL A 2 17.57 -20.52 50.88
N PHE A 3 18.12 -20.52 49.67
CA PHE A 3 17.64 -19.69 48.57
C PHE A 3 16.42 -20.38 47.95
N LEU A 4 15.26 -19.72 47.97
CA LEU A 4 14.05 -20.24 47.33
C LEU A 4 13.11 -19.11 46.95
N TRP A 5 13.26 -18.52 45.76
CA TRP A 5 12.16 -17.90 45.02
C TRP A 5 12.35 -18.19 43.53
N ASP A 6 11.87 -19.37 43.15
CA ASP A 6 11.58 -19.78 41.78
C ASP A 6 10.09 -19.49 41.55
N ALA A 7 9.78 -18.37 40.88
CA ALA A 7 8.41 -17.99 40.57
C ALA A 7 8.04 -18.53 39.18
N LYS A 8 7.54 -19.78 39.22
CA LYS A 8 6.68 -20.48 38.26
C LYS A 8 6.25 -19.66 37.04
N TYR A 9 6.86 -20.01 35.91
CA TYR A 9 6.29 -19.91 34.57
C TYR A 9 5.15 -20.94 34.44
N ASP A 10 3.95 -20.48 34.10
CA ASP A 10 2.76 -21.32 33.90
C ASP A 10 2.44 -21.41 32.39
N PRO A 11 2.75 -22.52 31.70
CA PRO A 11 2.33 -22.71 30.32
C PRO A 11 0.91 -23.27 30.29
N ALA A 12 -0.06 -22.39 30.04
CA ALA A 12 -1.42 -22.80 29.73
C ALA A 12 -1.47 -23.75 28.52
N SER A 13 -2.44 -24.67 28.60
CA SER A 13 -2.57 -25.92 27.88
C SER A 13 -2.69 -25.81 26.36
N GLY A 14 -2.17 -26.85 25.70
CA GLY A 14 -1.96 -26.92 24.26
C GLY A 14 -3.21 -26.67 23.41
N ARG A 15 -3.09 -25.73 22.48
CA ARG A 15 -3.82 -25.76 21.22
C ARG A 15 -2.91 -26.33 20.14
N ARG A 16 -3.00 -27.65 19.92
CA ARG A 16 -2.43 -28.28 18.72
C ARG A 16 -3.20 -27.78 17.51
N TYR A 17 -2.50 -27.11 16.61
CA TYR A 17 -3.02 -26.73 15.30
C TYR A 17 -2.92 -27.94 14.37
N THR A 18 -4.05 -28.54 13.98
CA THR A 18 -4.11 -29.62 12.97
C THR A 18 -4.51 -29.03 11.61
N PRO A 19 -3.64 -29.06 10.59
CA PRO A 19 -4.03 -28.76 9.22
C PRO A 19 -4.80 -29.94 8.61
N PRO A 20 -5.84 -29.71 7.77
CA PRO A 20 -6.42 -30.78 6.98
C PRO A 20 -5.56 -31.06 5.73
N SER A 21 -5.14 -32.31 5.55
CA SER A 21 -4.53 -32.79 4.31
C SER A 21 -5.45 -33.77 3.57
N THR A 22 -5.76 -33.38 2.33
CA THR A 22 -5.90 -34.15 1.07
C THR A 22 -6.80 -35.38 0.98
N THR A 23 -7.65 -35.43 -0.05
CA THR A 23 -7.70 -36.54 -1.03
C THR A 23 -8.34 -36.13 -2.36
N LEU A 24 -7.70 -36.55 -3.45
CA LEU A 24 -8.20 -36.49 -4.83
C LEU A 24 -9.37 -37.46 -5.04
N ALA A 25 -10.32 -37.08 -5.89
CA ALA A 25 -11.17 -38.03 -6.60
C ALA A 25 -11.30 -37.63 -8.08
N SER A 26 -10.91 -38.56 -8.92
CA SER A 26 -10.95 -38.60 -10.38
C SER A 26 -12.35 -38.96 -10.93
N GLY A 27 -12.69 -38.47 -12.13
CA GLY A 27 -13.44 -39.28 -13.11
C GLY A 27 -14.50 -38.59 -13.99
N GLY A 28 -14.33 -38.67 -15.33
CA GLY A 28 -15.36 -38.60 -16.39
C GLY A 28 -15.37 -37.34 -17.27
N LYS A 29 -14.73 -37.26 -18.47
CA LYS A 29 -15.12 -37.72 -19.84
C LYS A 29 -16.50 -37.13 -20.29
N MET A 30 -16.76 -36.53 -21.47
CA MET A 30 -16.18 -36.50 -22.83
C MET A 30 -16.74 -35.29 -23.65
N ALA A 31 -16.14 -35.02 -24.83
CA ALA A 31 -16.72 -34.50 -26.10
C ALA A 31 -16.83 -32.98 -26.41
N GLU A 32 -15.88 -32.53 -27.24
CA GLU A 32 -16.03 -31.96 -28.61
C GLU A 32 -17.11 -30.89 -28.94
N ALA A 33 -16.66 -29.69 -29.35
CA ALA A 33 -16.89 -29.12 -30.70
C ALA A 33 -16.49 -27.63 -30.78
N LEU A 34 -15.70 -27.26 -31.80
CA LEU A 34 -15.50 -25.89 -32.29
C LEU A 34 -16.78 -25.43 -33.06
N PRO A 35 -16.97 -24.12 -33.31
CA PRO A 35 -16.46 -23.61 -34.58
C PRO A 35 -15.83 -22.21 -34.53
N LEU A 36 -14.97 -22.02 -35.53
CA LEU A 36 -14.30 -20.82 -36.00
C LEU A 36 -15.30 -19.72 -36.42
N GLY A 37 -14.98 -18.46 -36.12
CA GLY A 37 -15.60 -17.28 -36.72
C GLY A 37 -14.69 -16.06 -36.51
N ALA A 38 -14.06 -15.62 -37.60
CA ALA A 38 -13.01 -14.61 -37.63
C ALA A 38 -13.54 -13.17 -37.69
N GLN A 39 -12.58 -12.24 -37.48
CA GLN A 39 -12.50 -10.87 -38.04
C GLN A 39 -13.23 -9.77 -37.22
N GLU A 40 -12.66 -8.61 -36.87
CA GLU A 40 -11.32 -7.98 -37.01
C GLU A 40 -11.30 -6.70 -36.14
N ALA A 41 -10.09 -6.16 -35.94
CA ALA A 41 -9.76 -4.75 -35.74
C ALA A 41 -10.21 -4.00 -34.47
N GLY A 42 -9.26 -3.81 -33.54
CA GLY A 42 -9.34 -2.75 -32.51
C GLY A 42 -8.26 -2.81 -31.42
N SER A 43 -7.56 -3.94 -31.27
CA SER A 43 -6.67 -4.18 -30.12
C SER A 43 -5.24 -3.67 -30.27
N GLY A 44 -4.89 -2.94 -31.33
CA GLY A 44 -3.52 -2.47 -31.55
C GLY A 44 -3.10 -1.31 -30.62
N ALA A 45 -3.99 -0.33 -30.38
CA ALA A 45 -3.62 0.89 -29.65
C ALA A 45 -3.51 0.67 -28.13
N ALA A 46 -4.33 -0.22 -27.55
CA ALA A 46 -4.32 -0.51 -26.12
C ALA A 46 -3.12 -1.38 -25.71
N LEU A 47 -2.69 -2.31 -26.56
CA LEU A 47 -1.50 -3.14 -26.34
C LEU A 47 -0.22 -2.30 -26.46
N VAL A 48 -0.17 -1.36 -27.41
CA VAL A 48 0.96 -0.42 -27.56
C VAL A 48 1.01 0.57 -26.37
N GLY A 49 -0.13 0.97 -25.80
CA GLY A 49 -0.18 1.77 -24.56
C GLY A 49 0.27 1.01 -23.31
N LYS A 50 -0.06 -0.29 -23.20
CA LYS A 50 0.38 -1.16 -22.09
C LYS A 50 1.87 -1.48 -22.14
N LEU A 51 2.43 -1.71 -23.34
CA LEU A 51 3.87 -1.91 -23.52
C LEU A 51 4.69 -0.64 -23.18
N ARG A 52 4.12 0.55 -23.38
CA ARG A 52 4.83 1.81 -23.10
C ARG A 52 5.06 2.05 -21.62
N LEU A 53 4.20 1.59 -20.72
CA LEU A 53 4.41 1.80 -19.28
C LEU A 53 5.40 0.81 -18.68
N ALA A 54 5.50 -0.40 -19.22
CA ALA A 54 6.38 -1.46 -18.72
C ALA A 54 7.88 -1.17 -18.94
N ASP A 55 8.22 -0.25 -19.85
CA ASP A 55 9.60 0.18 -20.14
C ASP A 55 9.88 1.65 -19.72
N ARG A 56 8.90 2.29 -19.09
CA ARG A 56 9.00 3.69 -18.65
C ARG A 56 9.81 3.80 -17.38
N GLY A 57 11.06 4.23 -17.50
CA GLY A 57 11.92 4.52 -16.36
C GLY A 57 11.34 5.60 -15.44
N MET A 58 11.71 5.58 -14.16
CA MET A 58 11.29 6.55 -13.13
C MET A 58 11.27 8.01 -13.59
N VAL A 59 12.27 8.39 -14.39
CA VAL A 59 12.47 9.77 -14.87
C VAL A 59 11.32 10.21 -15.79
N GLU A 60 10.82 9.30 -16.63
CA GLU A 60 9.75 9.62 -17.57
C GLU A 60 8.41 9.75 -16.86
N VAL A 61 8.10 8.86 -15.91
CA VAL A 61 6.86 8.92 -15.13
C VAL A 61 6.78 10.17 -14.25
N ILE A 62 7.91 10.59 -13.67
CA ILE A 62 7.99 11.86 -12.91
C ILE A 62 7.84 13.07 -13.84
N SER A 63 8.35 12.99 -15.07
CA SER A 63 8.25 14.08 -16.05
C SER A 63 6.83 14.28 -16.57
N ASP A 64 6.04 13.21 -16.69
CA ASP A 64 4.62 13.30 -17.06
C ASP A 64 3.75 13.96 -15.96
N HIS A 65 4.20 13.93 -14.70
CA HIS A 65 3.49 14.50 -13.53
C HIS A 65 4.45 15.25 -12.60
N PRO A 66 5.05 16.36 -13.07
CA PRO A 66 6.11 17.04 -12.34
C PRO A 66 5.59 17.59 -11.00
N GLY A 67 6.23 17.19 -9.90
CA GLY A 67 5.90 17.66 -8.55
C GLY A 67 4.74 16.92 -7.86
N GLU A 68 4.05 16.00 -8.55
CA GLU A 68 2.98 15.21 -7.92
C GLU A 68 3.48 13.90 -7.31
N LEU A 69 4.57 13.34 -7.84
CA LEU A 69 5.13 12.05 -7.44
C LEU A 69 6.51 12.18 -6.82
N VAL A 70 6.78 11.36 -5.80
CA VAL A 70 8.07 11.24 -5.11
C VAL A 70 8.53 9.79 -5.10
N LYS A 71 9.85 9.62 -5.12
CA LYS A 71 10.48 8.31 -4.98
C LYS A 71 10.32 7.76 -3.57
N THR A 72 10.02 6.48 -3.49
CA THR A 72 10.14 5.70 -2.25
C THR A 72 11.58 5.21 -2.08
N ASP A 73 11.88 4.48 -1.01
CA ASP A 73 13.15 3.75 -0.88
C ASP A 73 13.30 2.58 -1.86
N SER A 74 12.20 2.15 -2.48
CA SER A 74 12.18 1.08 -3.47
C SER A 74 12.28 1.66 -4.89
N PRO A 75 13.13 1.08 -5.76
CA PRO A 75 13.28 1.55 -7.13
C PRO A 75 12.04 1.29 -8.01
N ASN A 76 11.11 0.45 -7.55
CA ASN A 76 9.96 0.01 -8.33
C ASN A 76 8.68 0.81 -8.04
N PHE A 77 8.69 1.67 -7.02
CA PHE A 77 7.49 2.36 -6.55
C PHE A 77 7.70 3.87 -6.39
N LEU A 78 6.74 4.62 -6.93
CA LEU A 78 6.55 6.04 -6.69
C LEU A 78 5.27 6.23 -5.89
N CYS A 79 5.16 7.33 -5.16
CA CYS A 79 3.90 7.68 -4.50
C CYS A 79 3.63 9.17 -4.59
N SER A 80 2.40 9.59 -4.30
CA SER A 80 2.04 11.00 -4.29
C SER A 80 2.82 11.77 -3.21
N VAL A 81 3.25 12.98 -3.54
CA VAL A 81 3.76 13.93 -2.55
C VAL A 81 2.66 14.25 -1.55
N LEU A 82 2.98 14.14 -0.26
CA LEU A 82 2.07 14.48 0.83
C LEU A 82 2.37 15.89 1.38
N PRO A 83 1.36 16.60 1.92
CA PRO A 83 1.62 17.81 2.69
C PRO A 83 2.57 17.51 3.85
N THR A 84 3.53 18.40 4.10
CA THR A 84 4.50 18.23 5.19
C THR A 84 3.86 18.28 6.57
N HIS A 85 2.73 19.00 6.70
CA HIS A 85 1.92 19.09 7.92
C HIS A 85 0.44 19.08 7.54
N TRP A 86 -0.35 18.22 8.16
CA TRP A 86 -1.79 18.13 7.93
C TRP A 86 -2.61 17.96 9.21
N ARG A 87 -3.91 18.25 9.08
CA ARG A 87 -4.90 18.07 10.14
C ARG A 87 -5.38 16.62 10.18
N CYS A 88 -5.43 16.04 11.38
CA CYS A 88 -5.95 14.68 11.54
C CYS A 88 -7.42 14.58 11.07
N ASN A 89 -7.77 13.43 10.50
CA ASN A 89 -9.07 13.07 9.93
C ASN A 89 -9.62 14.03 8.87
N LYS A 90 -8.79 14.93 8.32
CA LYS A 90 -9.13 15.79 7.20
C LYS A 90 -8.69 15.13 5.89
N THR A 91 -9.56 15.18 4.88
CA THR A 91 -9.25 14.78 3.50
C THR A 91 -7.98 15.45 3.02
N LEU A 92 -7.09 14.70 2.37
CA LEU A 92 -5.89 15.23 1.75
C LEU A 92 -6.24 16.15 0.57
N PRO A 93 -5.43 17.19 0.29
CA PRO A 93 -5.72 18.09 -0.83
C PRO A 93 -5.63 17.38 -2.19
N ILE A 94 -4.79 16.35 -2.28
CA ILE A 94 -4.60 15.50 -3.45
C ILE A 94 -4.82 14.05 -3.02
N ALA A 95 -5.50 13.27 -3.86
CA ALA A 95 -5.69 11.85 -3.61
C ALA A 95 -4.33 11.13 -3.63
N PHE A 96 -4.03 10.37 -2.57
CA PHE A 96 -2.80 9.60 -2.50
C PHE A 96 -2.81 8.46 -3.53
N LYS A 97 -1.74 8.34 -4.29
CA LYS A 97 -1.54 7.29 -5.30
C LYS A 97 -0.21 6.58 -5.03
N VAL A 98 -0.18 5.29 -5.34
CA VAL A 98 1.05 4.51 -5.47
C VAL A 98 1.15 4.06 -6.92
N VAL A 99 2.28 4.35 -7.56
CA VAL A 99 2.56 4.00 -8.95
C VAL A 99 3.66 2.96 -8.98
N THR A 100 3.46 1.89 -9.75
CA THR A 100 4.41 0.80 -9.92
C THR A 100 5.07 0.92 -11.28
N LEU A 101 6.36 0.61 -11.35
CA LEU A 101 7.11 0.61 -12.61
C LEU A 101 7.27 -0.80 -13.18
N GLY A 102 7.22 -1.83 -12.32
CA GLY A 102 7.17 -3.23 -12.74
C GLY A 102 5.74 -3.69 -13.02
N ASP A 103 5.59 -4.66 -13.92
CA ASP A 103 4.32 -5.26 -14.32
C ASP A 103 3.67 -6.02 -13.14
N ILE A 104 2.59 -5.47 -12.60
CA ILE A 104 1.86 -6.02 -11.45
C ILE A 104 0.40 -6.12 -11.86
N PRO A 105 -0.25 -7.29 -11.68
CA PRO A 105 -1.60 -7.49 -12.18
C PRO A 105 -2.60 -6.55 -11.49
N ASP A 106 -3.55 -6.06 -12.29
CA ASP A 106 -4.70 -5.31 -11.79
C ASP A 106 -5.46 -6.09 -10.71
N GLY A 107 -6.01 -5.37 -9.74
CA GLY A 107 -6.66 -5.96 -8.57
C GLY A 107 -5.70 -6.31 -7.42
N THR A 108 -4.38 -6.26 -7.63
CA THR A 108 -3.40 -6.42 -6.55
C THR A 108 -3.64 -5.37 -5.46
N LEU A 109 -3.79 -5.82 -4.22
CA LEU A 109 -4.03 -4.91 -3.11
C LEU A 109 -2.76 -4.15 -2.75
N VAL A 110 -2.94 -2.91 -2.34
CA VAL A 110 -1.92 -2.03 -1.79
C VAL A 110 -2.45 -1.46 -0.49
N THR A 111 -1.67 -1.56 0.58
CA THR A 111 -1.98 -0.94 1.86
C THR A 111 -0.93 0.08 2.26
N VAL A 112 -1.33 1.02 3.10
CA VAL A 112 -0.45 1.99 3.73
C VAL A 112 -0.57 1.84 5.24
N MET A 113 0.57 1.81 5.90
CA MET A 113 0.70 1.98 7.35
C MET A 113 1.48 3.26 7.62
N ALA A 114 1.24 3.88 8.77
CA ALA A 114 1.96 5.06 9.22
C ALA A 114 2.46 4.84 10.63
N GLY A 115 3.72 5.18 10.91
CA GLY A 115 4.28 4.99 12.24
C GLY A 115 5.54 5.81 12.50
N ASN A 116 5.87 5.97 13.78
CA ASN A 116 7.14 6.51 14.29
C ASN A 116 7.32 6.12 15.77
N ASP A 117 8.31 6.70 16.44
CA ASP A 117 8.66 6.39 17.83
C ASP A 117 7.56 6.76 18.85
N GLU A 118 6.68 7.72 18.55
CA GLU A 118 5.58 8.10 19.45
C GLU A 118 4.32 7.28 19.21
N ASN A 119 4.08 6.91 17.96
CA ASN A 119 2.93 6.14 17.58
C ASN A 119 3.38 5.11 16.55
N TYR A 120 3.67 3.91 17.04
CA TYR A 120 4.24 2.82 16.27
C TYR A 120 3.35 2.40 15.09
N SER A 121 2.03 2.47 15.27
CA SER A 121 1.05 2.17 14.23
C SER A 121 -0.15 3.09 14.37
N ALA A 122 -0.14 4.17 13.59
CA ALA A 122 -1.17 5.18 13.63
C ALA A 122 -2.44 4.71 12.93
N GLU A 123 -3.59 5.08 13.50
CA GLU A 123 -4.88 4.84 12.88
C GLU A 123 -5.02 5.63 11.56
N LEU A 124 -5.40 4.92 10.51
CA LEU A 124 -5.68 5.46 9.18
C LEU A 124 -7.10 5.07 8.75
N ARG A 125 -7.71 5.88 7.89
CA ARG A 125 -8.96 5.55 7.20
C ARG A 125 -8.71 5.39 5.71
N ASN A 126 -9.37 4.42 5.09
CA ASN A 126 -9.25 4.11 3.66
C ASN A 126 -7.79 3.84 3.24
N ALA A 127 -7.07 3.10 4.08
CA ALA A 127 -5.64 2.80 3.91
C ALA A 127 -5.37 1.60 3.01
N THR A 128 -6.35 1.20 2.19
CA THR A 128 -6.26 0.10 1.23
C THR A 128 -6.79 0.57 -0.11
N ALA A 129 -6.09 0.21 -1.18
CA ALA A 129 -6.50 0.44 -2.56
C ALA A 129 -6.16 -0.79 -3.41
N ALA A 130 -6.82 -0.93 -4.56
CA ALA A 130 -6.47 -1.93 -5.56
C ALA A 130 -5.66 -1.25 -6.67
N LEU A 131 -4.65 -1.94 -7.16
CA LEU A 131 -3.88 -1.53 -8.32
C LEU A 131 -4.74 -1.64 -9.58
N LYS A 132 -4.69 -0.61 -10.43
CA LYS A 132 -5.29 -0.63 -11.76
C LYS A 132 -4.42 0.16 -12.72
N ASN A 133 -4.04 -0.44 -13.84
CA ASN A 133 -3.12 0.14 -14.81
C ASN A 133 -1.86 0.71 -14.12
N GLN A 134 -1.21 -0.11 -13.28
CA GLN A 134 0.00 0.27 -12.53
C GLN A 134 -0.17 1.38 -11.48
N VAL A 135 -1.40 1.80 -11.18
CA VAL A 135 -1.69 2.84 -10.19
C VAL A 135 -2.71 2.36 -9.16
N ALA A 136 -2.34 2.39 -7.89
CA ALA A 136 -3.28 2.22 -6.77
C ALA A 136 -3.69 3.61 -6.28
N ARG A 137 -4.94 4.00 -6.54
CA ARG A 137 -5.50 5.28 -6.10
C ARG A 137 -6.30 5.07 -4.81
N PHE A 138 -5.86 5.70 -3.73
CA PHE A 138 -6.55 5.63 -2.44
C PHE A 138 -7.76 6.56 -2.45
N ASN A 139 -8.91 6.01 -2.09
CA ASN A 139 -10.15 6.77 -2.03
C ASN A 139 -10.24 7.49 -0.68
N ASP A 140 -9.87 8.77 -0.66
CA ASP A 140 -9.94 9.60 0.54
C ASP A 140 -9.15 9.01 1.73
N LEU A 141 -7.86 8.70 1.50
CA LEU A 141 -6.94 8.32 2.57
C LEU A 141 -6.89 9.43 3.62
N ARG A 142 -7.05 9.06 4.90
CA ARG A 142 -6.94 10.01 6.02
C ARG A 142 -6.08 9.46 7.14
N PHE A 143 -5.36 10.38 7.79
CA PHE A 143 -4.58 10.12 8.99
C PHE A 143 -5.39 10.50 10.22
N VAL A 144 -5.76 9.52 11.05
CA VAL A 144 -6.50 9.78 12.30
C VAL A 144 -5.54 9.91 13.47
N GLY A 145 -4.56 9.00 13.57
CA GLY A 145 -3.50 9.06 14.55
C GLY A 145 -2.60 10.30 14.38
N ARG A 146 -2.10 10.84 15.48
CA ARG A 146 -1.19 11.99 15.50
C ARG A 146 0.26 11.54 15.55
N SER A 147 1.15 12.27 14.90
CA SER A 147 2.57 11.91 14.78
C SER A 147 3.46 12.44 15.89
N GLY A 148 2.95 13.36 16.72
CA GLY A 148 3.73 13.98 17.79
C GLY A 148 4.17 15.41 17.55
N ARG A 149 4.68 16.07 18.60
CA ARG A 149 5.18 17.45 18.49
C ARG A 149 6.49 17.44 17.72
N GLY A 150 6.52 18.09 16.55
CA GLY A 150 7.73 18.20 15.73
C GLY A 150 8.16 16.89 15.05
N LYS A 151 7.34 15.84 15.10
CA LYS A 151 7.63 14.53 14.52
C LYS A 151 6.74 14.23 13.33
N SER A 152 7.29 13.55 12.34
CA SER A 152 6.55 13.08 11.16
C SER A 152 6.35 11.57 11.24
N PHE A 153 5.34 11.07 10.55
CA PHE A 153 5.22 9.65 10.26
C PHE A 153 6.13 9.25 9.12
N THR A 154 6.62 8.02 9.21
CA THR A 154 7.11 7.25 8.09
C THR A 154 5.98 6.35 7.60
N LEU A 155 5.77 6.29 6.28
CA LEU A 155 4.77 5.42 5.69
C LEU A 155 5.41 4.13 5.19
N THR A 156 4.77 3.01 5.49
CA THR A 156 5.10 1.70 4.93
C THR A 156 4.00 1.32 3.96
N ILE A 157 4.37 1.17 2.70
CA ILE A 157 3.49 0.83 1.59
C ILE A 157 3.74 -0.64 1.27
N THR A 158 2.71 -1.47 1.39
CA THR A 158 2.79 -2.90 1.09
C THR A 158 1.97 -3.20 -0.15
N VAL A 159 2.61 -3.79 -1.16
CA VAL A 159 1.97 -4.27 -2.38
C VAL A 159 1.91 -5.80 -2.31
N PHE A 160 0.70 -6.35 -2.34
CA PHE A 160 0.44 -7.77 -2.09
C PHE A 160 0.64 -8.63 -3.35
N THR A 161 1.83 -8.55 -3.93
CA THR A 161 2.32 -9.54 -4.90
C THR A 161 2.74 -10.84 -4.20
N ASN A 162 3.16 -11.84 -4.96
CA ASN A 162 3.76 -13.06 -4.43
C ASN A 162 5.20 -13.23 -4.98
N PRO A 163 6.25 -12.91 -4.19
CA PRO A 163 6.21 -12.47 -2.79
C PRO A 163 5.73 -11.01 -2.62
N PRO A 164 5.25 -10.60 -1.42
CA PRO A 164 4.87 -9.22 -1.15
C PRO A 164 6.06 -8.27 -1.28
N GLN A 165 5.80 -7.07 -1.81
CA GLN A 165 6.81 -6.02 -1.94
C GLN A 165 6.48 -4.87 -0.98
N VAL A 166 7.52 -4.29 -0.40
CA VAL A 166 7.39 -3.18 0.56
C VAL A 166 8.22 -2.00 0.08
N ALA A 167 7.65 -0.80 0.22
CA ALA A 167 8.31 0.46 -0.04
C ALA A 167 8.01 1.44 1.10
N THR A 168 8.96 2.30 1.42
CA THR A 168 8.89 3.21 2.56
C THR A 168 9.00 4.65 2.11
N TYR A 169 8.14 5.51 2.64
CA TYR A 169 8.22 6.96 2.51
C TYR A 169 8.59 7.57 3.86
N GLN A 170 9.88 7.86 4.02
CA GLN A 170 10.45 8.38 5.26
C GLN A 170 10.03 9.83 5.54
N ARG A 171 9.68 10.11 6.80
CA ARG A 171 9.32 11.46 7.28
C ARG A 171 8.26 12.15 6.40
N ALA A 172 7.31 11.38 5.88
CA ALA A 172 6.37 11.81 4.86
C ALA A 172 5.46 12.95 5.31
N ILE A 173 4.92 12.89 6.54
CA ILE A 173 3.87 13.82 6.96
C ILE A 173 3.80 13.98 8.48
N LYS A 174 3.69 15.21 8.96
CA LYS A 174 3.35 15.52 10.37
C LYS A 174 1.84 15.68 10.51
N ILE A 175 1.23 14.99 11.47
CA ILE A 175 -0.21 15.02 11.73
C ILE A 175 -0.50 15.58 13.11
N THR A 176 -1.27 16.67 13.16
CA THR A 176 -1.74 17.29 14.42
C THR A 176 -3.23 17.58 14.37
N VAL A 177 -3.79 18.02 15.50
CA VAL A 177 -5.22 18.36 15.62
C VAL A 177 -5.61 19.53 14.72
N ASP A 178 -4.79 20.58 14.70
CA ASP A 178 -5.09 21.79 13.92
C ASP A 178 -4.61 21.67 12.47
N GLY A 179 -3.54 20.90 12.22
CA GLY A 179 -2.80 20.99 10.96
C GLY A 179 -2.05 22.33 10.83
N PRO A 180 -1.71 22.74 9.60
CA PRO A 180 -1.22 24.08 9.32
C PRO A 180 -2.25 25.12 9.77
N ARG A 181 -1.82 26.07 10.60
CA ARG A 181 -2.68 27.12 11.17
C ARG A 181 -1.90 28.41 11.30
N GLU A 182 -2.54 29.54 11.06
CA GLU A 182 -1.98 30.87 11.32
C GLU A 182 -1.62 31.02 12.82
N PRO A 183 -0.60 31.83 13.16
CA PRO A 183 -0.31 32.16 14.54
C PRO A 183 -1.57 32.67 15.25
N ARG A 184 -1.85 32.14 16.44
CA ARG A 184 -2.96 32.63 17.25
C ARG A 184 -2.64 34.07 17.63
N ARG A 185 -3.50 35.02 17.25
CA ARG A 185 -3.41 36.40 17.73
C ARG A 185 -3.69 36.38 19.23
N GLU A 186 -2.72 36.81 20.01
CA GLU A 186 -2.90 37.09 21.43
C GLU A 186 -3.57 38.47 21.52
N LEU A 187 -4.76 38.52 22.10
CA LEU A 187 -5.48 39.76 22.43
C LEU A 187 -5.19 40.10 23.89
#